data_AF-A0A1A9GIB9-F1
#
_entry.id   AF-A0A1A9GIB9-F1
#
_cell.length_a   1.000
_cell.length_b   1.000
_cell.length_c   1.000
_cell.angle_alpha   90.00
_cell.angle_beta   90.00
_cell.angle_gamma   90.00
#
_symmetry.space_group_name_H-M   'P 1'
#
loop_
_entity.id
_entity.type
_entity.pdbx_description
1 polymer ?
#
loop_
_entity_poly.entity_id
_entity_poly.type
_entity_poly.pdbx_seq_one_letter_code
_entity_poly.pdbx_strand_id
1 'polypeptide(L)'
;MSASLLAFDKGAQTLTFRPVGATPVGIGADEQRVRNWLQGALLASDAPPSRAFPHERAIEELVRRLQQEHERGADPFGRYRARRDAPPAVQLVS
;
A
#
# COMPACT_ATOMS: atom_id res chain seq x y z
N MET A 1 -19.02 -0.41 13.63
CA MET A 1 -17.63 0.10 13.63
C MET A 1 -17.16 0.16 12.18
N SER A 2 -16.77 1.34 11.68
CA SER A 2 -16.16 1.43 10.34
C SER A 2 -14.74 0.87 10.38
N ALA A 3 -14.31 0.16 9.33
CA ALA A 3 -12.94 -0.31 9.17
C ALA A 3 -12.07 0.74 8.44
N SER A 4 -10.74 0.63 8.54
CA SER A 4 -9.81 1.45 7.74
C SER A 4 -9.92 1.07 6.26
N LEU A 5 -9.80 2.07 5.37
CA LEU A 5 -10.06 1.89 3.94
C LEU A 5 -8.94 2.44 3.06
N LEU A 6 -8.85 1.91 1.84
CA LEU A 6 -8.06 2.46 0.75
C LEU A 6 -8.97 3.00 -0.35
N ALA A 7 -8.65 4.17 -0.87
CA ALA A 7 -9.32 4.76 -2.02
C ALA A 7 -8.27 5.22 -3.03
N PHE A 8 -8.39 4.75 -4.27
CA PHE A 8 -7.54 5.20 -5.37
C PHE A 8 -8.31 6.14 -6.29
N ASP A 9 -7.83 7.37 -6.43
CA ASP A 9 -8.32 8.31 -7.42
C ASP A 9 -7.43 8.22 -8.67
N LYS A 10 -8.01 7.71 -9.76
CA LYS A 10 -7.32 7.54 -11.04
C LYS A 10 -7.05 8.88 -11.74
N GLY A 11 -7.93 9.87 -11.58
CA GLY A 11 -7.78 11.19 -12.19
C GLY A 11 -6.69 12.00 -11.51
N ALA A 12 -6.67 11.96 -10.18
CA ALA A 12 -5.65 12.64 -9.36
C ALA A 12 -4.37 11.80 -9.14
N GLN A 13 -4.31 10.58 -9.66
CA GLN A 13 -3.23 9.60 -9.42
C GLN A 13 -2.80 9.57 -7.95
N THR A 14 -3.77 9.38 -7.06
CA THR A 14 -3.55 9.47 -5.62
C THR A 14 -4.18 8.27 -4.92
N LEU A 15 -3.38 7.57 -4.12
CA LEU A 15 -3.86 6.54 -3.20
C LEU A 15 -4.04 7.16 -1.81
N THR A 16 -5.24 7.05 -1.25
CA THR A 16 -5.60 7.58 0.06
C THR A 16 -5.90 6.45 1.02
N PHE A 17 -5.23 6.47 2.17
CA PHE A 17 -5.54 5.64 3.33
C PHE A 17 -6.43 6.43 4.30
N ARG A 18 -7.55 5.83 4.68
CA ARG A 18 -8.53 6.41 5.61
C ARG A 18 -8.55 5.58 6.90
N PRO A 19 -7.74 5.94 7.91
CA PRO A 19 -7.81 5.29 9.21
C PRO A 19 -9.13 5.58 9.91
N VAL A 20 -9.58 4.66 10.77
CA VAL A 20 -10.80 4.86 11.56
C VAL A 20 -10.60 5.98 12.58
N GLY A 21 -11.46 7.00 12.55
CA GLY A 21 -11.45 8.08 13.54
C GLY A 21 -10.27 9.04 13.45
N ALA A 22 -9.48 8.99 12.38
CA ALA A 22 -8.31 9.86 12.18
C ALA A 22 -8.28 10.48 10.77
N THR A 23 -7.42 11.47 10.59
CA THR A 23 -7.31 12.22 9.33
C THR A 23 -6.79 11.30 8.21
N PRO A 24 -7.41 11.31 7.01
CA PRO A 24 -6.90 10.60 5.85
C PRO A 24 -5.48 11.01 5.46
N VAL A 25 -4.68 10.05 5.00
CA VAL A 25 -3.32 10.27 4.50
C VAL A 25 -3.27 9.87 3.03
N GLY A 26 -2.64 10.68 2.17
CA GLY A 26 -2.54 10.44 0.73
C GLY A 26 -1.10 10.36 0.21
N ILE A 27 -0.91 9.61 -0.88
CA ILE A 27 0.35 9.55 -1.64
C ILE A 27 0.07 9.61 -3.14
N GLY A 28 0.89 10.36 -3.88
CA GLY A 28 0.88 10.35 -5.34
C GLY A 28 1.42 9.02 -5.89
N ALA A 29 0.59 8.31 -6.63
CA ALA A 29 0.91 7.03 -7.25
C ALA A 29 0.01 6.79 -8.47
N ASP A 30 0.60 6.43 -9.61
CA ASP A 30 -0.18 5.95 -10.74
C ASP A 30 -0.75 4.53 -10.50
N GLU A 31 -1.63 4.09 -11.39
CA GLU A 31 -2.30 2.79 -11.29
C GLU A 31 -1.30 1.62 -11.29
N GLN A 32 -0.24 1.70 -12.10
CA GLN A 32 0.77 0.64 -12.20
C GLN A 32 1.54 0.51 -10.87
N ARG A 33 1.88 1.63 -10.26
CA ARG A 33 2.57 1.68 -8.98
C ARG A 33 1.70 1.10 -7.86
N VAL A 34 0.41 1.43 -7.83
CA VAL A 34 -0.54 0.82 -6.89
C VAL A 34 -0.62 -0.69 -7.08
N ARG A 35 -0.70 -1.16 -8.34
CA ARG A 35 -0.69 -2.61 -8.65
C ARG A 35 0.58 -3.30 -8.15
N ASN A 36 1.74 -2.70 -8.38
CA ASN A 36 3.02 -3.24 -7.90
C ASN A 36 3.07 -3.32 -6.37
N TRP A 37 2.52 -2.32 -5.67
CA TRP A 37 2.45 -2.33 -4.20
C TRP A 37 1.50 -3.41 -3.67
N LEU A 38 0.34 -3.59 -4.29
CA LEU A 38 -0.59 -4.66 -3.95
C LEU A 38 0.03 -6.04 -4.15
N GLN A 39 0.69 -6.26 -5.30
CA GLN A 39 1.40 -7.50 -5.56
C GLN A 39 2.51 -7.74 -4.53
N GLY A 40 3.31 -6.72 -4.22
CA GLY A 40 4.35 -6.80 -3.20
C GLY A 40 3.80 -7.07 -1.79
N ALA A 41 2.64 -6.51 -1.45
CA ALA A 41 1.97 -6.79 -0.18
C ALA A 41 1.55 -8.25 -0.09
N LEU A 42 0.93 -8.79 -1.14
CA LEU A 42 0.49 -10.18 -1.20
C LEU A 42 1.68 -11.16 -1.13
N LEU A 43 2.75 -10.91 -1.90
CA LEU A 43 3.93 -11.78 -1.93
C LEU A 43 4.69 -11.81 -0.60
N ALA A 44 4.64 -10.71 0.16
CA ALA A 44 5.26 -10.62 1.47
C ALA A 44 4.29 -10.96 2.62
N SER A 45 3.10 -11.51 2.32
CA SER A 45 2.12 -11.87 3.34
C SER A 45 2.39 -13.28 3.85
N ASP A 46 2.59 -13.40 5.16
CA ASP A 46 2.64 -14.70 5.85
C ASP A 46 1.23 -15.19 6.25
N ALA A 47 0.17 -14.50 5.80
CA ALA A 47 -1.19 -14.86 6.16
C ALA A 47 -1.57 -16.23 5.57
N PRO A 48 -2.27 -17.08 6.34
CA PRO A 48 -2.66 -18.41 5.89
C PRO A 48 -3.53 -18.34 4.63
N PRO A 49 -3.64 -19.46 3.88
CA PRO A 49 -4.51 -19.54 2.72
C PRO A 49 -5.94 -19.10 3.07
N SER A 50 -6.49 -18.21 2.24
CA SER A 50 -7.85 -17.68 2.39
C SER A 50 -8.68 -18.00 1.16
N ARG A 51 -10.01 -18.05 1.32
CA ARG A 51 -10.97 -18.19 0.21
C ARG A 51 -11.20 -16.86 -0.54
N ALA A 52 -10.74 -15.74 0.02
CA ALA A 52 -10.82 -14.43 -0.62
C ALA A 52 -9.98 -14.39 -1.90
N PHE A 53 -10.40 -13.55 -2.86
CA PHE A 53 -9.64 -13.41 -4.10
C PHE A 53 -8.27 -12.77 -3.83
N PRO A 54 -7.23 -13.10 -4.62
CA PRO A 54 -5.87 -12.59 -4.39
C PRO A 54 -5.78 -11.06 -4.29
N HIS A 55 -6.59 -10.34 -5.07
CA HIS A 55 -6.61 -8.88 -5.06
C HIS A 55 -7.24 -8.30 -3.78
N GLU A 56 -8.29 -8.94 -3.26
CA GLU A 56 -8.90 -8.56 -1.97
C GLU A 56 -7.88 -8.76 -0.84
N ARG A 57 -7.21 -9.91 -0.82
CA ARG A 57 -6.13 -10.19 0.14
C ARG A 57 -5.00 -9.18 0.06
N ALA A 58 -4.61 -8.78 -1.15
CA ALA A 58 -3.58 -7.76 -1.35
C ALA A 58 -4.00 -6.39 -0.77
N ILE A 59 -5.26 -6.02 -0.93
CA ILE A 59 -5.83 -4.78 -0.38
C ILE A 59 -5.87 -4.87 1.15
N GLU A 60 -6.37 -5.96 1.72
CA GLU A 60 -6.42 -6.20 3.16
C GLU A 60 -5.04 -6.14 3.80
N GLU A 61 -4.06 -6.81 3.19
CA GLU A 61 -2.69 -6.82 3.68
C GLU A 61 -2.04 -5.43 3.59
N LEU A 62 -2.31 -4.69 2.52
CA LEU A 62 -1.84 -3.31 2.40
C LEU A 62 -2.49 -2.41 3.46
N VAL A 63 -3.81 -2.48 3.65
CA VAL A 63 -4.53 -1.74 4.71
C VAL A 63 -3.96 -2.07 6.08
N ARG A 64 -3.73 -3.35 6.38
CA ARG A 64 -3.16 -3.82 7.65
C ARG A 64 -1.80 -3.18 7.93
N ARG A 65 -0.90 -3.14 6.93
CA ARG A 65 0.43 -2.51 7.06
C ARG A 65 0.33 -1.01 7.30
N LEU A 66 -0.52 -0.31 6.54
CA LEU A 66 -0.72 1.13 6.69
C LEU A 66 -1.30 1.48 8.06
N GLN A 67 -2.25 0.67 8.54
CA GLN A 67 -2.80 0.79 9.89
C GLN A 67 -1.73 0.59 10.97
N GLN A 68 -0.87 -0.41 10.84
CA GLN A 68 0.21 -0.66 11.80
C GLN A 68 1.22 0.50 11.87
N GLU A 69 1.59 1.09 10.74
CA GLU A 69 2.46 2.26 10.73
C GLU A 69 1.76 3.49 11.34
N HIS A 70 0.47 3.67 11.03
CA HIS A 70 -0.34 4.75 11.63
C HIS A 70 -0.44 4.63 13.16
N GLU A 71 -0.73 3.45 13.68
CA GLU A 71 -0.85 3.17 15.13
C GLU A 71 0.46 3.40 15.88
N ARG A 72 1.61 3.29 15.20
CA ARG A 72 2.93 3.62 15.74
C ARG A 72 3.23 5.13 15.72
N GLY A 73 2.30 5.95 15.22
CA GLY A 73 2.51 7.38 15.01
C GLY A 73 3.44 7.70 13.82
N ALA A 74 3.75 6.70 13.00
CA ALA A 74 4.55 6.88 11.79
C ALA A 74 3.67 7.28 10.59
N ASP A 75 4.32 7.80 9.56
CA ASP A 75 3.69 8.05 8.27
C ASP A 75 3.31 6.72 7.58
N PRO A 76 2.02 6.43 7.35
CA PRO A 76 1.57 5.16 6.77
C PRO A 76 2.24 4.84 5.44
N PHE A 77 2.46 5.85 4.60
CA PHE A 77 3.08 5.66 3.29
C PHE A 77 4.59 5.91 3.28
N GLY A 78 5.27 6.06 4.43
CA GLY A 78 6.68 6.43 4.50
C GLY A 78 7.61 5.54 3.66
N ARG A 79 7.43 4.20 3.74
CA ARG A 79 8.20 3.22 2.94
C ARG A 79 7.90 3.29 1.44
N TYR A 80 6.71 3.75 1.08
CA TYR A 80 6.26 3.85 -0.32
C TYR A 80 6.74 5.16 -0.95
N ARG A 81 6.89 6.23 -0.16
CA ARG A 81 7.52 7.48 -0.58
C ARG A 81 9.00 7.30 -0.90
N ALA A 82 9.75 6.60 -0.05
CA ALA A 82 11.18 6.37 -0.24
C ALA A 82 11.52 5.59 -1.53
N ARG A 83 10.61 4.74 -2.03
CA ARG A 83 10.78 3.99 -3.28
C ARG A 83 10.56 4.82 -4.55
N ARG A 84 10.14 6.07 -4.42
CA ARG A 84 9.98 7.00 -5.56
C ARG A 84 11.33 7.41 -6.16
N ASP A 85 12.39 7.43 -5.34
CA ASP A 85 13.69 8.03 -5.70
C ASP A 85 14.81 6.99 -5.94
N ALA A 86 14.50 5.69 -5.83
CA ALA A 86 15.48 4.65 -6.13
C ALA A 86 15.54 4.42 -7.66
N PRO A 87 16.67 4.68 -8.33
CA PRO A 87 16.81 4.30 -9.73
C PRO A 87 16.67 2.77 -9.88
N PRO A 88 16.17 2.27 -11.01
CA PRO A 88 16.15 0.84 -11.26
C PRO A 88 17.58 0.31 -11.15
N ALA A 89 17.81 -0.64 -10.25
CA ALA A 89 19.09 -1.33 -10.15
C ALA A 89 19.29 -2.17 -11.42
N VAL A 90 19.86 -1.55 -12.46
CA VAL A 90 20.39 -2.27 -13.62
C VAL A 90 21.68 -2.92 -13.17
N GLN A 91 21.62 -4.21 -12.83
CA GLN A 91 22.84 -5.01 -12.74
C GLN A 91 23.34 -5.27 -14.16
N LEU A 92 24.38 -4.53 -14.55
CA LEU A 92 25.22 -4.89 -15.70
C LEU A 92 26.04 -6.11 -15.28
N VAL A 93 25.66 -7.28 -15.77
CA VAL A 93 26.56 -8.44 -15.83
C VAL A 93 27.68 -8.09 -16.81
N SER A 94 28.92 -8.02 -16.29
CA SER A 94 30.16 -7.99 -17.08
C SER A 94 30.67 -9.40 -17.29
#